data_AF-A0A1W9U2J4-F1
#
_entry.id   AF-A0A1W9U2J4-F1
#
_cell.length_a   1.000
_cell.length_b   1.000
_cell.length_c   1.000
_cell.angle_alpha   90.00
_cell.angle_beta   90.00
_cell.angle_gamma   90.00
#
_symmetry.space_group_name_H-M   'P 1'
#
loop_
_entity.id
_entity.type
_entity.pdbx_description
1 polymer ?
#
loop_
_entity_poly.entity_id
_entity_poly.type
_entity_poly.pdbx_seq_one_letter_code
_entity_poly.pdbx_strand_id
1 'polypeptide(L)'
;MFINSVSAQVDKTARDPGKIVITEEDIKKMKVHSMVDLLNQIPGVSTTETFVSFSGSSVKNILVLLDGRAINNPASSYRAVN
;
A
#
# COMPACT_ATOMS: atom_id res chain seq x y z
N MET A 1 12.33 34.24 11.95
CA MET A 1 12.38 32.85 11.43
C MET A 1 11.48 32.02 12.32
N PHE A 2 10.24 31.77 11.88
CA PHE A 2 9.25 31.02 12.66
C PHE A 2 8.98 29.70 11.95
N ILE A 3 9.35 28.60 12.58
CA ILE A 3 8.98 27.25 12.15
C ILE A 3 7.54 27.00 12.60
N ASN A 4 6.60 27.01 11.67
CA ASN A 4 5.22 26.64 11.97
C ASN A 4 5.12 25.11 11.92
N SER A 5 5.16 24.48 13.09
CA SER A 5 4.85 23.07 13.27
C SER A 5 3.35 22.86 13.01
N VAL A 6 2.99 22.55 11.77
CA VAL A 6 1.63 22.08 11.44
C VAL A 6 1.55 20.62 11.87
N SER A 7 1.09 20.43 13.10
CA SER A 7 0.56 19.16 13.60
C SER A 7 -0.49 18.63 12.62
N ALA A 8 -0.18 17.51 11.98
CA ALA A 8 -1.02 16.82 11.02
C ALA A 8 -2.31 16.35 11.70
N GLN A 9 -3.33 17.20 11.66
CA GLN A 9 -4.72 16.79 11.82
C GLN A 9 -5.04 15.90 10.61
N VAL A 10 -5.12 14.59 10.83
CA VAL A 10 -5.52 13.60 9.83
C VAL A 10 -7.01 13.82 9.56
N ASP A 11 -7.28 14.67 8.58
CA ASP A 11 -8.61 14.92 8.04
C ASP A 11 -9.15 13.60 7.47
N LYS A 12 -10.17 13.04 8.13
CA LYS A 12 -10.85 11.79 7.79
C LYS A 12 -11.68 11.90 6.49
N THR A 13 -11.66 13.05 5.82
CA THR A 13 -12.60 13.39 4.74
C THR A 13 -11.96 14.02 3.49
N ALA A 14 -10.67 14.34 3.50
CA ALA A 14 -9.96 14.75 2.29
C ALA A 14 -9.57 13.50 1.48
N ARG A 15 -10.43 13.11 0.54
CA ARG A 15 -10.06 12.19 -0.53
C ARG A 15 -9.02 12.89 -1.42
N ASP A 16 -7.75 12.76 -1.08
CA ASP A 16 -6.69 12.94 -2.06
C ASP A 16 -6.99 11.98 -3.22
N PRO A 17 -7.18 12.48 -4.46
CA PRO A 17 -7.57 11.64 -5.60
C PRO A 17 -6.56 10.52 -5.90
N GLY A 18 -5.36 10.54 -5.31
CA GLY A 18 -4.37 9.48 -5.41
C GLY A 18 -4.31 8.50 -4.23
N LYS A 19 -5.14 8.65 -3.19
CA LYS A 19 -5.02 7.85 -1.95
C LYS A 19 -6.29 7.07 -1.62
N ILE A 20 -6.12 5.76 -1.40
CA ILE A 20 -7.17 4.89 -0.85
C ILE A 20 -6.81 4.58 0.60
N VAL A 21 -7.74 4.82 1.51
CA VAL A 21 -7.61 4.46 2.93
C VAL A 21 -8.64 3.39 3.25
N ILE A 22 -8.18 2.25 3.75
CA ILE A 22 -9.02 1.15 4.20
C ILE A 22 -8.97 1.13 5.71
N THR A 23 -10.14 1.17 6.34
CA THR A 23 -10.28 1.12 7.80
C THR A 23 -10.70 -0.27 8.26
N GLU A 24 -10.63 -0.51 9.57
CA GLU A 24 -11.12 -1.75 10.18
C GLU A 24 -12.61 -2.02 9.86
N GLU A 25 -13.43 -0.97 9.79
CA GLU A 25 -14.85 -1.08 9.44
C GLU A 25 -15.04 -1.57 8.01
N ASP A 26 -14.18 -1.12 7.08
CA ASP A 26 -14.21 -1.54 5.68
C ASP A 26 -13.81 -3.01 5.56
N ILE A 27 -12.72 -3.43 6.23
CA ILE A 27 -12.26 -4.82 6.29
C ILE A 27 -13.38 -5.76 6.78
N LYS A 28 -14.10 -5.36 7.84
CA LYS A 28 -15.24 -6.13 8.37
C LYS A 28 -16.39 -6.24 7.36
N LYS A 29 -16.72 -5.16 6.65
CA LYS A 29 -17.77 -5.16 5.60
C LYS A 29 -17.38 -6.01 4.40
N MET A 30 -16.10 -5.99 4.04
CA MET A 30 -15.52 -6.74 2.93
C MET A 30 -15.41 -8.26 3.20
N LYS A 31 -15.58 -8.69 4.47
CA LYS A 31 -15.52 -10.09 4.92
C LYS A 31 -14.25 -10.80 4.44
N VAL A 32 -13.12 -10.10 4.51
CA VAL A 32 -11.81 -10.63 4.10
C VAL A 32 -11.19 -11.43 5.24
N HIS A 33 -10.48 -12.50 4.88
CA HIS A 33 -9.82 -13.38 5.84
C HIS A 33 -8.30 -13.35 5.72
N SER A 34 -7.76 -12.74 4.66
CA SER A 34 -6.34 -12.60 4.43
C SER A 34 -6.00 -11.24 3.81
N MET A 35 -4.72 -10.86 3.87
CA MET A 35 -4.21 -9.66 3.20
C MET A 35 -4.33 -9.76 1.68
N VAL A 36 -4.17 -10.97 1.13
CA VAL A 36 -4.31 -11.23 -0.31
C VAL A 36 -5.74 -10.94 -0.76
N ASP A 37 -6.74 -11.42 -0.01
CA ASP A 37 -8.15 -11.16 -0.30
C ASP A 37 -8.48 -9.67 -0.21
N LEU A 38 -7.95 -8.99 0.82
CA LEU A 38 -8.15 -7.57 1.00
C LEU A 38 -7.61 -6.75 -0.17
N LEU A 39 -6.35 -6.98 -0.55
CA LEU A 39 -5.70 -6.22 -1.61
C LEU A 39 -6.30 -6.50 -2.99
N ASN A 40 -6.75 -7.73 -3.24
CA ASN A 40 -7.42 -8.09 -4.50
C ASN A 40 -8.82 -7.47 -4.66
N GLN A 41 -9.44 -6.99 -3.58
CA GLN A 41 -10.69 -6.23 -3.68
C GLN A 41 -10.48 -4.76 -4.08
N ILE A 42 -9.24 -4.26 -4.08
CA ILE A 42 -8.93 -2.88 -4.44
C ILE A 42 -8.76 -2.76 -5.96
N PRO A 43 -9.51 -1.89 -6.64
CA PRO A 43 -9.37 -1.70 -8.08
C PRO A 43 -7.93 -1.33 -8.48
N GLY A 44 -7.38 -2.03 -9.47
CA GLY A 44 -6.03 -1.80 -9.96
C GLY A 44 -4.93 -2.43 -9.09
N VAL A 45 -5.26 -3.09 -7.99
CA VAL A 45 -4.31 -3.87 -7.19
C VAL A 45 -4.54 -5.35 -7.44
N SER A 46 -3.46 -6.10 -7.63
CA SER A 46 -3.52 -7.56 -7.69
C SER A 46 -2.38 -8.13 -6.87
N THR A 47 -2.67 -9.10 -6.02
CA THR A 47 -1.73 -9.67 -5.05
C THR A 47 -1.81 -11.19 -5.04
N THR A 48 -0.65 -11.82 -4.91
CA THR A 48 -0.48 -13.24 -4.56
C THR A 48 0.25 -13.33 -3.21
N GLU A 49 0.50 -14.54 -2.72
CA GLU A 49 1.24 -14.74 -1.46
C GLU A 49 2.64 -14.09 -1.44
N THR A 50 3.26 -13.88 -2.61
CA THR A 50 4.64 -13.41 -2.73
C THR A 50 4.80 -12.18 -3.64
N PHE A 51 3.72 -11.68 -4.25
CA PHE A 51 3.80 -10.64 -5.27
C PHE A 51 2.66 -9.64 -5.16
N VAL A 52 2.95 -8.37 -5.42
CA VAL A 52 1.96 -7.28 -5.51
C VAL A 52 2.14 -6.56 -6.85
N SER A 53 1.02 -6.29 -7.51
CA SER A 53 0.89 -5.53 -8.75
C SER A 53 -0.01 -4.33 -8.50
N PHE A 54 0.36 -3.18 -9.04
CA PHE A 54 -0.41 -1.93 -8.92
C PHE A 54 -0.48 -1.26 -10.30
N SER A 55 -1.69 -1.15 -10.86
CA SER A 55 -1.97 -0.59 -12.19
C SER A 55 -1.07 -1.16 -13.30
N GLY A 56 -0.79 -2.47 -13.25
CA GLY A 56 0.10 -3.15 -14.20
C GLY A 56 1.59 -2.98 -13.93
N SER A 57 1.99 -2.19 -12.92
CA SER A 57 3.36 -2.14 -12.42
C SER A 57 3.62 -3.31 -11.48
N SER A 58 4.81 -3.90 -11.60
CA SER A 58 5.26 -5.03 -10.79
C SER A 58 6.07 -4.58 -9.57
N VAL A 59 6.35 -5.50 -8.64
CA VAL A 59 7.05 -5.30 -7.35
C VAL A 59 8.35 -4.47 -7.43
N LYS A 60 8.99 -4.39 -8.60
CA LYS A 60 10.18 -3.55 -8.84
C LYS A 60 9.94 -2.04 -8.71
N ASN A 61 8.68 -1.61 -8.81
CA ASN A 61 8.28 -0.21 -8.75
C ASN A 61 7.32 0.08 -7.58
N ILE A 62 7.12 -0.87 -6.66
CA ILE A 62 6.13 -0.78 -5.58
C ILE A 62 6.85 -0.92 -4.24
N LEU A 63 6.77 0.09 -3.39
CA LEU A 63 7.25 0.03 -2.01
C LEU A 63 6.12 -0.43 -1.09
N VAL A 64 6.37 -1.48 -0.31
CA VAL A 64 5.44 -2.01 0.67
C VAL A 64 6.00 -1.76 2.07
N LEU A 65 5.18 -1.10 2.88
CA LEU A 65 5.53 -0.71 4.24
C LEU A 65 4.58 -1.42 5.22
N LEU A 66 5.13 -1.93 6.31
CA LEU A 66 4.39 -2.38 7.49
C LEU A 66 4.84 -1.53 8.68
N ASP A 67 3.92 -0.82 9.31
CA ASP A 67 4.20 0.08 10.45
C ASP A 67 5.35 1.07 10.18
N GLY A 68 5.42 1.58 8.95
CA GLY A 68 6.47 2.50 8.49
C GLY A 68 7.80 1.84 8.12
N ARG A 69 7.92 0.51 8.24
CA ARG A 69 9.12 -0.24 7.86
C ARG A 69 8.94 -0.92 6.51
N ALA A 70 9.89 -0.74 5.61
CA ALA A 70 9.90 -1.44 4.33
C ALA A 70 10.08 -2.95 4.53
N ILE A 71 9.16 -3.74 3.94
CA ILE A 71 9.20 -5.21 3.98
C ILE A 71 9.67 -5.81 2.66
N ASN A 72 9.71 -5.02 1.59
CA ASN A 72 10.29 -5.40 0.32
C ASN A 72 11.41 -4.45 -0.09
N ASN A 73 12.30 -4.92 -0.97
CA ASN A 73 13.31 -4.09 -1.60
C ASN A 73 13.07 -4.08 -3.12
N PRO A 74 12.43 -3.03 -3.68
CA PRO A 74 12.14 -2.95 -5.11
C PRO A 74 13.42 -2.93 -5.97
N ALA A 75 14.53 -2.43 -5.42
CA ALA A 75 15.82 -2.34 -6.09
C ALA A 75 16.62 -3.67 -6.05
N SER A 76 16.23 -4.64 -5.22
CA SER A 76 16.96 -5.91 -5.10
C SER A 76 16.58 -6.93 -6.17
N SER A 77 16.12 -6.52 -7.36
CA SER A 77 15.92 -7.45 -8.46
C SER A 77 17.25 -8.12 -8.78
N TYR A 78 17.41 -9.34 -8.25
CA TYR A 78 18.55 -10.21 -8.46
C TYR A 78 18.73 -10.37 -9.96
N ARG A 79 19.73 -9.70 -10.55
CA ARG A 79 20.30 -10.15 -11.81
C ARG A 79 20.93 -11.49 -11.44
N ALA A 80 20.29 -12.59 -11.85
CA ALA A 80 21.05 -13.81 -12.05
C ALA A 80 22.17 -13.43 -13.04
N VAL A 81 23.39 -13.31 -12.51
CA VAL A 81 24.57 -13.29 -13.37
C VAL A 81 24.62 -14.67 -14.02
N ASN A 82 24.77 -14.63 -15.34
CA ASN A 82 24.73 -15.77 -16.24
C ASN A 82 25.82 -16.81 -15.90
#